data_AF-A0A349JG92-F1
#
_entry.id   AF-A0A349JG92-F1
#
_cell.length_a   1.000
_cell.length_b   1.000
_cell.length_c   1.000
_cell.angle_alpha   90.00
_cell.angle_beta   90.00
_cell.angle_gamma   90.00
#
_symmetry.space_group_name_H-M   'P 1'
#
loop_
_entity.id
_entity.type
_entity.pdbx_description
1 polymer ?
#
loop_
_entity_poly.entity_id
_entity_poly.type
_entity_poly.pdbx_seq_one_letter_code
_entity_poly.pdbx_strand_id
1 'polypeptide(L)'
;AGGKVLAATFNFTPVALSDPNSPFQANKSVGQGLGTAGGWSGYSLSFQSQQKGFAINNQGGRVAYYADLIAGGQGIFTSTGVRTPTLIADTQGNSKFSSFGQGLSINKTGTVAFFATLKTGATGIYTSNGIAEPKLIASNADGYSFNPGLSINDKGEVAFSAMKSGVQQIFKYDSSTVVNISNCIAAGNTATQCPLTGQGVYNNLNAQAPSINNDGIVAFVSMNGIFTNEGGASNPILPSSNYFSLGSYREANINDNGLVSAYAHLAAGAAGQTSGVGQVLISSDGSPTGGSIVAGDNVTSGQTGFYYVGTSSINNKGNIAFMANQVTGKDGIFIGADAVKDKIIGVGDALFGSTVQELFFDRHALSNDNEISFWAKLANGVSGIFRANSFADSQYNPWMPNCSDGGGAYGFCDVSGNGWYDPPTAYGFNYKMTSDSLFTSILDLPSNFVKPFTVAVGDILLGDFNAGDRIDFSKFAAKLGGLLVNGSGVKEFTVTGLDVDPSNPAIFPIKLASNTDLMSFDMQALLNPDTVGGIGGTGGTGTGEPGTGGPGTGGGSEPVPEPTTILGTLLFGAIAAKIKWQRALAQKAAN
;
A
#
# COMPACT_ATOMS: atom_id res chain seq x y z
N ALA A 1 29.05 -14.54 6.28
CA ALA A 1 28.93 -14.91 4.85
C ALA A 1 27.44 -15.05 4.54
N GLY A 2 27.03 -14.52 3.37
CA GLY A 2 25.67 -14.12 3.02
C GLY A 2 24.54 -15.01 3.53
N GLY A 3 23.76 -14.47 4.47
CA GLY A 3 22.35 -14.83 4.53
C GLY A 3 21.75 -14.38 3.19
N LYS A 4 21.19 -15.31 2.42
CA LYS A 4 20.30 -14.96 1.32
C LYS A 4 19.13 -14.20 1.94
N VAL A 5 19.24 -12.87 1.93
CA VAL A 5 18.30 -11.93 2.49
C VAL A 5 16.99 -12.03 1.70
N LEU A 6 15.84 -11.88 2.38
CA LEU A 6 14.55 -11.60 1.73
C LEU A 6 14.59 -10.37 0.79
N ALA A 7 15.67 -9.59 0.71
CA ALA A 7 15.85 -8.60 -0.35
C ALA A 7 15.66 -9.20 -1.77
N ALA A 8 15.85 -10.52 -1.96
CA ALA A 8 15.54 -11.22 -3.21
C ALA A 8 14.05 -11.57 -3.41
N THR A 9 13.17 -11.32 -2.42
CA THR A 9 11.73 -11.56 -2.45
C THR A 9 10.90 -10.26 -2.47
N PHE A 10 11.56 -9.10 -2.53
CA PHE A 10 10.89 -7.80 -2.68
C PHE A 10 11.20 -7.21 -4.06
N ASN A 11 10.15 -6.71 -4.72
CA ASN A 11 10.30 -5.81 -5.86
C ASN A 11 10.43 -4.38 -5.36
N PHE A 12 11.42 -3.68 -5.90
CA PHE A 12 11.60 -2.26 -5.66
C PHE A 12 11.13 -1.48 -6.89
N THR A 13 10.33 -0.43 -6.67
CA THR A 13 9.88 0.50 -7.71
C THR A 13 10.27 1.92 -7.33
N PRO A 14 10.89 2.71 -8.23
CA PRO A 14 11.12 4.12 -7.96
C PRO A 14 9.78 4.88 -8.03
N VAL A 15 9.47 5.68 -7.02
CA VAL A 15 8.23 6.47 -6.97
C VAL A 15 8.50 7.94 -7.33
N ALA A 16 9.62 8.47 -6.84
CA ALA A 16 10.11 9.80 -7.14
C ALA A 16 11.64 9.82 -6.98
N LEU A 17 12.36 10.41 -7.92
CA LEU A 17 13.82 10.47 -7.92
C LEU A 17 14.29 11.92 -8.09
N SER A 18 15.47 12.22 -7.58
CA SER A 18 16.23 13.48 -7.84
C SER A 18 16.99 13.47 -9.17
N ASP A 19 16.79 12.44 -10.01
CA ASP A 19 17.39 12.36 -11.34
C ASP A 19 16.62 13.27 -12.32
N PRO A 20 17.28 14.26 -12.95
CA PRO A 20 16.65 15.14 -13.94
C PRO A 20 16.16 14.39 -15.19
N ASN A 21 16.63 13.17 -15.44
CA ASN A 21 16.18 12.31 -16.54
C ASN A 21 15.03 11.36 -16.13
N SER A 22 14.55 11.45 -14.90
CA SER A 22 13.40 10.69 -14.43
C SER A 22 12.14 11.07 -15.24
N PRO A 23 11.34 10.10 -15.72
CA PRO A 23 10.12 10.37 -16.48
C PRO A 23 9.00 10.98 -15.62
N PHE A 24 9.22 11.18 -14.31
CA PHE A 24 8.21 11.49 -13.31
C PHE A 24 8.23 12.94 -12.79
N GLN A 25 8.75 13.91 -13.56
CA GLN A 25 8.98 15.34 -13.22
C GLN A 25 10.43 15.66 -12.81
N ALA A 26 10.87 16.86 -13.19
CA ALA A 26 12.20 17.41 -12.93
C ALA A 26 12.36 17.86 -11.47
N ASN A 27 12.44 16.90 -10.54
CA ASN A 27 12.74 17.17 -9.14
C ASN A 27 14.23 17.45 -8.96
N LYS A 28 14.57 18.56 -8.29
CA LYS A 28 15.94 18.85 -7.86
C LYS A 28 16.33 18.00 -6.64
N SER A 29 15.37 17.81 -5.74
CA SER A 29 15.51 16.97 -4.56
C SER A 29 14.16 16.35 -4.21
N VAL A 30 14.17 15.21 -3.53
CA VAL A 30 12.97 14.59 -2.95
C VAL A 30 13.14 14.58 -1.43
N GLY A 31 12.11 15.05 -0.72
CA GLY A 31 12.12 15.20 0.73
C GLY A 31 12.38 13.88 1.45
N GLN A 32 13.20 13.93 2.48
CA GLN A 32 13.48 12.79 3.35
C GLN A 32 12.32 12.53 4.32
N GLY A 33 12.28 11.32 4.86
CA GLY A 33 11.37 10.96 5.94
C GLY A 33 11.68 11.67 7.25
N LEU A 34 10.69 11.71 8.13
CA LEU A 34 10.84 12.20 9.50
C LEU A 34 11.41 11.13 10.44
N GLY A 35 11.14 9.86 10.14
CA GLY A 35 11.50 8.76 11.03
C GLY A 35 13.00 8.44 11.12
N THR A 36 13.38 7.67 12.13
CA THR A 36 14.78 7.30 12.42
C THR A 36 14.90 5.86 12.91
N ALA A 37 16.10 5.28 12.90
CA ALA A 37 16.39 3.94 13.43
C ALA A 37 16.46 3.88 14.98
N GLY A 38 16.10 4.95 15.68
CA GLY A 38 16.17 5.04 17.15
C GLY A 38 17.50 5.63 17.67
N GLY A 39 17.93 5.18 18.85
CA GLY A 39 19.12 5.69 19.56
C GLY A 39 18.87 6.83 20.55
N TRP A 40 19.91 7.23 21.29
CA TRP A 40 19.84 8.27 22.33
C TRP A 40 19.60 9.69 21.79
N SER A 41 19.87 9.94 20.50
CA SER A 41 19.45 11.16 19.81
C SER A 41 17.98 11.11 19.35
N GLY A 42 17.35 9.92 19.35
CA GLY A 42 15.99 9.65 18.89
C GLY A 42 14.88 10.02 19.89
N TYR A 43 15.19 10.83 20.91
CA TYR A 43 14.18 11.35 21.82
C TYR A 43 13.34 12.47 21.22
N SER A 44 13.79 13.08 20.14
CA SER A 44 12.98 13.92 19.25
C SER A 44 13.11 13.35 17.85
N LEU A 45 12.04 13.42 17.05
CA LEU A 45 12.20 13.39 15.61
C LEU A 45 13.25 14.47 15.27
N SER A 46 14.32 14.11 14.56
CA SER A 46 15.28 15.08 14.05
C SER A 46 14.62 15.80 12.87
N PHE A 47 14.74 17.11 12.83
CA PHE A 47 14.00 17.95 11.89
C PHE A 47 14.94 18.85 11.10
N GLN A 48 15.74 18.24 10.23
CA GLN A 48 16.44 19.02 9.23
C GLN A 48 15.42 19.61 8.24
N SER A 49 15.75 20.74 7.62
CA SER A 49 14.87 21.41 6.67
C SER A 49 14.45 20.52 5.49
N GLN A 50 15.24 19.49 5.17
CA GLN A 50 14.98 18.51 4.11
C GLN A 50 14.03 17.36 4.52
N GLN A 51 13.80 17.17 5.82
CA GLN A 51 12.90 16.13 6.34
C GLN A 51 11.47 16.68 6.37
N LYS A 52 10.69 16.31 5.35
CA LYS A 52 9.31 16.78 5.13
C LYS A 52 8.28 15.66 5.28
N GLY A 53 8.75 14.42 5.29
CA GLY A 53 7.92 13.23 5.40
C GLY A 53 7.39 12.75 4.06
N PHE A 54 7.06 11.47 4.02
CA PHE A 54 6.29 10.82 2.96
C PHE A 54 5.28 9.85 3.58
N ALA A 55 4.24 9.51 2.84
CA ALA A 55 3.21 8.58 3.31
C ALA A 55 2.63 7.78 2.15
N ILE A 56 2.39 6.49 2.34
CA ILE A 56 1.71 5.62 1.38
C ILE A 56 0.24 5.50 1.74
N ASN A 57 -0.64 5.50 0.74
CA ASN A 57 -2.06 5.28 0.96
C ASN A 57 -2.39 3.79 1.10
N ASN A 58 -3.54 3.49 1.68
CA ASN A 58 -4.03 2.12 1.89
C ASN A 58 -4.72 1.49 0.66
N GLN A 59 -4.60 2.11 -0.52
CA GLN A 59 -5.17 1.61 -1.77
C GLN A 59 -4.45 2.26 -2.96
N GLY A 60 -3.55 1.56 -3.64
CA GLY A 60 -2.92 2.18 -4.82
C GLY A 60 -1.42 2.06 -4.94
N GLY A 61 -0.74 1.73 -3.85
CA GLY A 61 0.69 2.00 -3.71
C GLY A 61 1.07 3.45 -3.95
N ARG A 62 0.11 4.39 -3.77
CA ARG A 62 0.29 5.81 -4.05
C ARG A 62 0.98 6.45 -2.86
N VAL A 63 2.12 7.06 -3.11
CA VAL A 63 2.91 7.75 -2.10
C VAL A 63 2.76 9.26 -2.26
N ALA A 64 2.39 9.93 -1.18
CA ALA A 64 2.49 11.37 -1.04
C ALA A 64 3.91 11.77 -0.63
N TYR A 65 4.46 12.80 -1.27
CA TYR A 65 5.81 13.25 -1.00
C TYR A 65 6.01 14.73 -1.30
N TYR A 66 7.07 15.27 -0.73
CA TYR A 66 7.58 16.61 -0.99
C TYR A 66 8.77 16.56 -1.98
N ALA A 67 8.91 17.60 -2.82
CA ALA A 67 10.10 17.80 -3.64
C ALA A 67 10.47 19.28 -3.81
N ASP A 68 11.77 19.58 -3.91
CA ASP A 68 12.24 20.84 -4.48
C ASP A 68 12.28 20.72 -6.00
N LEU A 69 11.81 21.74 -6.70
CA LEU A 69 11.64 21.70 -8.16
C LEU A 69 12.87 22.27 -8.87
N ILE A 70 13.23 21.72 -10.04
CA ILE A 70 14.33 22.26 -10.87
C ILE A 70 14.03 23.70 -11.31
N ALA A 71 12.76 24.02 -11.58
CA ALA A 71 12.30 25.38 -11.88
C ALA A 71 12.41 26.36 -10.70
N GLY A 72 12.81 25.90 -9.51
CA GLY A 72 12.73 26.64 -8.25
C GLY A 72 11.38 26.44 -7.57
N GLY A 73 11.32 26.72 -6.26
CA GLY A 73 10.13 26.46 -5.45
C GLY A 73 9.99 24.99 -5.01
N GLN A 74 8.84 24.68 -4.42
CA GLN A 74 8.54 23.42 -3.74
C GLN A 74 7.22 22.85 -4.27
N GLY A 75 7.06 21.53 -4.19
CA GLY A 75 5.81 20.85 -4.52
C GLY A 75 5.50 19.69 -3.59
N ILE A 76 4.22 19.45 -3.35
CA ILE A 76 3.68 18.23 -2.76
C ILE A 76 2.96 17.47 -3.87
N PHE A 77 3.29 16.19 -4.00
CA PHE A 77 2.80 15.33 -5.06
C PHE A 77 2.25 14.04 -4.49
N THR A 78 1.45 13.35 -5.30
CA THR A 78 1.22 11.91 -5.13
C THR A 78 1.61 11.16 -6.39
N SER A 79 2.24 9.99 -6.24
CA SER A 79 2.67 9.15 -7.36
C SER A 79 2.56 7.68 -7.02
N THR A 80 2.30 6.86 -8.03
CA THR A 80 2.41 5.39 -7.96
C THR A 80 3.74 4.88 -8.53
N GLY A 81 4.57 5.76 -9.09
CA GLY A 81 5.82 5.43 -9.78
C GLY A 81 5.65 4.95 -11.22
N VAL A 82 4.44 4.98 -11.79
CA VAL A 82 4.15 4.47 -13.15
C VAL A 82 3.54 5.54 -14.06
N ARG A 83 2.88 6.55 -13.48
CA ARG A 83 2.25 7.67 -14.20
C ARG A 83 2.85 8.99 -13.75
N THR A 84 2.59 10.05 -14.51
CA THR A 84 2.91 11.42 -14.10
C THR A 84 2.33 11.69 -12.70
N PRO A 85 3.11 12.22 -11.76
CA PRO A 85 2.62 12.54 -10.43
C PRO A 85 1.47 13.53 -10.47
N THR A 86 0.51 13.36 -9.56
CA THR A 86 -0.56 14.31 -9.31
C THR A 86 -0.02 15.42 -8.41
N LEU A 87 -0.08 16.67 -8.88
CA LEU A 87 0.25 17.84 -8.07
C LEU A 87 -0.86 18.08 -7.02
N ILE A 88 -0.47 18.20 -5.76
CA ILE A 88 -1.37 18.49 -4.64
C ILE A 88 -1.36 19.95 -4.25
N ALA A 89 -0.15 20.52 -4.18
CA ALA A 89 0.12 21.93 -3.92
C ALA A 89 1.56 22.27 -4.33
N ASP A 90 1.83 23.52 -4.69
CA ASP A 90 3.18 24.02 -4.95
C ASP A 90 3.42 25.40 -4.32
N THR A 91 4.61 25.97 -4.50
CA THR A 91 4.95 27.36 -4.12
C THR A 91 5.29 28.25 -5.31
N GLN A 92 4.81 27.89 -6.50
CA GLN A 92 5.05 28.62 -7.75
C GLN A 92 4.36 30.00 -7.76
N GLY A 93 4.57 30.76 -8.83
CA GLY A 93 4.04 32.13 -8.98
C GLY A 93 2.55 32.26 -8.67
N ASN A 94 1.73 31.34 -9.17
CA ASN A 94 0.27 31.36 -9.00
C ASN A 94 -0.22 30.74 -7.67
N SER A 95 0.65 30.09 -6.91
CA SER A 95 0.25 29.48 -5.64
C SER A 95 0.09 30.52 -4.53
N LYS A 96 -0.81 30.25 -3.59
CA LYS A 96 -0.94 31.02 -2.33
C LYS A 96 0.13 30.67 -1.31
N PHE A 97 0.84 29.55 -1.47
CA PHE A 97 1.84 29.06 -0.54
C PHE A 97 3.24 29.61 -0.86
N SER A 98 4.01 29.87 0.19
CA SER A 98 5.43 30.26 0.13
C SER A 98 6.36 29.14 0.55
N SER A 99 5.92 28.24 1.44
CA SER A 99 6.69 27.07 1.87
C SER A 99 5.81 25.98 2.47
N PHE A 100 6.32 24.75 2.51
CA PHE A 100 5.70 23.61 3.21
C PHE A 100 6.43 23.24 4.51
N GLY A 101 5.69 22.78 5.51
CA GLY A 101 6.19 22.38 6.82
C GLY A 101 6.58 20.91 6.90
N GLN A 102 6.90 20.42 8.11
CA GLN A 102 7.41 19.07 8.34
C GLN A 102 6.28 18.11 8.70
N GLY A 103 5.96 17.19 7.79
CA GLY A 103 4.91 16.21 7.95
C GLY A 103 3.83 16.36 6.89
N LEU A 104 3.48 15.22 6.31
CA LEU A 104 2.31 15.03 5.48
C LEU A 104 1.71 13.66 5.77
N SER A 105 0.45 13.46 5.41
CA SER A 105 -0.23 12.17 5.48
C SER A 105 -1.24 12.07 4.35
N ILE A 106 -1.51 10.87 3.87
CA ILE A 106 -2.45 10.60 2.77
C ILE A 106 -3.49 9.58 3.23
N ASN A 107 -4.75 9.79 2.88
CA ASN A 107 -5.80 8.81 3.10
C ASN A 107 -6.05 7.93 1.86
N LYS A 108 -6.88 6.90 2.00
CA LYS A 108 -7.20 5.94 0.94
C LYS A 108 -7.68 6.60 -0.36
N THR A 109 -8.46 7.68 -0.25
CA THR A 109 -8.99 8.43 -1.40
C THR A 109 -7.96 9.31 -2.13
N GLY A 110 -6.75 9.42 -1.58
CA GLY A 110 -5.69 10.26 -2.14
C GLY A 110 -5.71 11.71 -1.65
N THR A 111 -6.50 12.03 -0.62
CA THR A 111 -6.46 13.34 0.04
C THR A 111 -5.24 13.41 0.93
N VAL A 112 -4.42 14.45 0.75
CA VAL A 112 -3.19 14.69 1.52
C VAL A 112 -3.40 15.81 2.51
N ALA A 113 -3.12 15.56 3.78
CA ALA A 113 -2.96 16.58 4.82
C ALA A 113 -1.49 17.03 4.89
N PHE A 114 -1.24 18.33 4.99
CA PHE A 114 0.11 18.90 5.03
C PHE A 114 0.16 20.26 5.75
N PHE A 115 1.34 20.63 6.24
CA PHE A 115 1.60 21.96 6.78
C PHE A 115 2.04 22.92 5.67
N ALA A 116 1.56 24.16 5.69
CA ALA A 116 2.00 25.19 4.75
C ALA A 116 2.02 26.60 5.35
N THR A 117 2.90 27.44 4.78
CA THR A 117 2.95 28.88 5.01
C THR A 117 2.40 29.58 3.77
N LEU A 118 1.48 30.52 3.95
CA LEU A 118 0.98 31.38 2.88
C LEU A 118 2.03 32.44 2.51
N LYS A 119 1.92 33.03 1.32
CA LYS A 119 2.70 34.21 0.91
C LYS A 119 2.44 35.43 1.81
N THR A 120 1.30 35.45 2.52
CA THR A 120 0.97 36.44 3.54
C THR A 120 1.67 36.21 4.89
N GLY A 121 2.37 35.08 5.06
CA GLY A 121 3.07 34.69 6.29
C GLY A 121 2.25 33.87 7.29
N ALA A 122 0.94 33.73 7.09
CA ALA A 122 0.11 32.87 7.94
C ALA A 122 0.47 31.38 7.72
N THR A 123 0.47 30.60 8.80
CA THR A 123 0.76 29.16 8.76
C THR A 123 -0.48 28.35 9.11
N GLY A 124 -0.58 27.15 8.55
CA GLY A 124 -1.73 26.29 8.79
C GLY A 124 -1.53 24.86 8.33
N ILE A 125 -2.51 24.03 8.69
CA ILE A 125 -2.69 22.68 8.18
C ILE A 125 -3.74 22.74 7.08
N TYR A 126 -3.46 22.11 5.95
CA TYR A 126 -4.34 22.06 4.80
C TYR A 126 -4.58 20.61 4.37
N THR A 127 -5.72 20.36 3.73
CA THR A 127 -5.99 19.13 2.98
C THR A 127 -6.25 19.42 1.52
N SER A 128 -5.77 18.55 0.62
CA SER A 128 -6.02 18.66 -0.82
C SER A 128 -5.92 17.29 -1.49
N ASN A 129 -6.75 17.07 -2.51
CA ASN A 129 -6.63 15.94 -3.45
C ASN A 129 -6.04 16.36 -4.81
N GLY A 130 -5.60 17.61 -4.94
CA GLY A 130 -5.05 18.18 -6.19
C GLY A 130 -6.10 18.59 -7.23
N ILE A 131 -7.41 18.46 -6.93
CA ILE A 131 -8.50 18.82 -7.85
C ILE A 131 -9.13 20.15 -7.42
N ALA A 132 -9.47 20.27 -6.14
CA ALA A 132 -10.06 21.48 -5.57
C ALA A 132 -9.01 22.33 -4.85
N GLU A 133 -9.37 23.58 -4.58
CA GLU A 133 -8.57 24.46 -3.72
C GLU A 133 -8.28 23.79 -2.37
N PRO A 134 -7.01 23.84 -1.89
CA PRO A 134 -6.67 23.25 -0.60
C PRO A 134 -7.51 23.85 0.54
N LYS A 135 -8.17 22.95 1.28
CA LYS A 135 -9.04 23.26 2.42
C LYS A 135 -8.18 23.54 3.66
N LEU A 136 -8.39 24.68 4.31
CA LEU A 136 -7.77 24.98 5.61
C LEU A 136 -8.42 24.15 6.72
N ILE A 137 -7.60 23.54 7.56
CA ILE A 137 -8.00 22.69 8.70
C ILE A 137 -7.80 23.40 10.04
N ALA A 138 -6.64 24.04 10.21
CA ALA A 138 -6.29 24.80 11.40
C ALA A 138 -5.27 25.88 11.04
N SER A 139 -5.32 27.04 11.69
CA SER A 139 -4.40 28.16 11.43
C SER A 139 -3.72 28.68 12.69
N ASN A 140 -2.51 29.22 12.54
CA ASN A 140 -1.88 29.98 13.61
C ASN A 140 -2.69 31.21 14.07
N ALA A 141 -3.58 31.73 13.23
CA ALA A 141 -4.53 32.78 13.62
C ALA A 141 -5.46 32.35 14.76
N ASP A 142 -5.71 31.03 14.92
CA ASP A 142 -6.52 30.45 16.00
C ASP A 142 -5.71 30.15 17.28
N GLY A 143 -4.48 30.69 17.36
CA GLY A 143 -3.57 30.54 18.50
C GLY A 143 -2.75 29.24 18.50
N TYR A 144 -2.70 28.51 17.38
CA TYR A 144 -1.89 27.30 17.26
C TYR A 144 -0.44 27.60 16.87
N SER A 145 0.51 26.98 17.58
CA SER A 145 1.88 26.81 17.12
C SER A 145 2.14 25.33 16.88
N PHE A 146 2.12 24.93 15.61
CA PHE A 146 2.14 23.52 15.20
C PHE A 146 3.47 22.83 15.49
N ASN A 147 3.39 21.60 15.99
CA ASN A 147 4.52 20.67 16.01
C ASN A 147 4.53 19.84 14.73
N PRO A 148 5.70 19.34 14.30
CA PRO A 148 5.78 18.46 13.15
C PRO A 148 4.97 17.16 13.28
N GLY A 149 4.58 16.63 12.13
CA GLY A 149 3.83 15.40 12.01
C GLY A 149 2.34 15.57 12.28
N LEU A 150 1.55 15.02 11.37
CA LEU A 150 0.09 14.92 11.45
C LEU A 150 -0.35 13.55 10.90
N SER A 151 -1.63 13.23 11.02
CA SER A 151 -2.23 12.04 10.45
C SER A 151 -3.65 12.33 9.95
N ILE A 152 -4.04 11.71 8.84
CA ILE A 152 -5.38 11.86 8.24
C ILE A 152 -6.01 10.48 8.07
N ASN A 153 -7.29 10.33 8.40
CA ASN A 153 -8.05 9.11 8.15
C ASN A 153 -8.90 9.20 6.87
N ASP A 154 -9.60 8.12 6.53
CA ASP A 154 -10.39 8.02 5.30
C ASP A 154 -11.67 8.88 5.33
N LYS A 155 -12.09 9.33 6.53
CA LYS A 155 -13.16 10.34 6.70
C LYS A 155 -12.67 11.77 6.48
N GLY A 156 -11.36 11.98 6.34
CA GLY A 156 -10.75 13.30 6.19
C GLY A 156 -10.58 14.06 7.51
N GLU A 157 -10.70 13.37 8.65
CA GLU A 157 -10.33 13.90 9.96
C GLU A 157 -8.81 13.96 10.07
N VAL A 158 -8.29 15.01 10.72
CA VAL A 158 -6.84 15.24 10.81
C VAL A 158 -6.41 15.38 12.27
N ALA A 159 -5.54 14.49 12.74
CA ALA A 159 -4.91 14.58 14.05
C ALA A 159 -3.56 15.30 13.96
N PHE A 160 -3.29 16.19 14.91
CA PHE A 160 -2.04 16.96 14.95
C PHE A 160 -1.69 17.40 16.38
N SER A 161 -0.42 17.72 16.60
CA SER A 161 0.10 18.27 17.85
C SER A 161 0.39 19.76 17.70
N ALA A 162 0.04 20.57 18.69
CA ALA A 162 0.36 22.00 18.70
C ALA A 162 0.48 22.53 20.12
N MET A 163 1.25 23.60 20.28
CA MET A 163 1.15 24.48 21.44
C MET A 163 -0.06 25.40 21.26
N LYS A 164 -0.93 25.46 22.27
CA LYS A 164 -2.05 26.42 22.35
C LYS A 164 -2.12 26.96 23.77
N SER A 165 -2.20 28.29 23.90
CA SER A 165 -2.21 28.97 25.20
C SER A 165 -1.04 28.57 26.13
N GLY A 166 0.14 28.30 25.56
CA GLY A 166 1.35 27.93 26.31
C GLY A 166 1.46 26.45 26.68
N VAL A 167 0.52 25.59 26.27
CA VAL A 167 0.52 24.16 26.60
C VAL A 167 0.52 23.31 25.33
N GLN A 168 1.35 22.26 25.28
CA GLN A 168 1.34 21.27 24.20
C GLN A 168 0.13 20.37 24.35
N GLN A 169 -0.63 20.21 23.27
CA GLN A 169 -1.85 19.40 23.23
C GLN A 169 -1.96 18.64 21.91
N ILE A 170 -2.70 17.52 21.95
CA ILE A 170 -3.12 16.78 20.75
C ILE A 170 -4.53 17.22 20.37
N PHE A 171 -4.70 17.56 19.10
CA PHE A 171 -5.95 18.02 18.52
C PHE A 171 -6.39 17.08 17.39
N LYS A 172 -7.69 17.07 17.11
CA LYS A 172 -8.29 16.44 15.93
C LYS A 172 -9.22 17.43 15.26
N TYR A 173 -9.19 17.50 13.93
CA TYR A 173 -10.25 18.10 13.13
C TYR A 173 -11.32 17.06 12.81
N ASP A 174 -12.56 17.27 13.26
CA ASP A 174 -13.67 16.30 13.21
C ASP A 174 -14.63 16.51 12.03
N SER A 175 -14.10 16.91 10.86
CA SER A 175 -14.84 17.36 9.67
C SER A 175 -15.48 18.75 9.75
N SER A 176 -15.66 19.31 10.95
CA SER A 176 -16.29 20.63 11.14
C SER A 176 -15.48 21.58 12.02
N THR A 177 -14.88 21.07 13.09
CA THR A 177 -14.18 21.86 14.10
C THR A 177 -12.91 21.17 14.57
N VAL A 178 -12.04 21.94 15.22
CA VAL A 178 -10.86 21.38 15.89
C VAL A 178 -11.18 21.15 17.36
N VAL A 179 -11.10 19.89 17.79
CA VAL A 179 -11.30 19.47 19.18
C VAL A 179 -9.97 19.12 19.84
N ASN A 180 -9.85 19.40 21.14
CA ASN A 180 -8.73 18.93 21.96
C ASN A 180 -8.97 17.48 22.36
N ILE A 181 -8.10 16.58 21.92
CA ILE A 181 -8.21 15.15 22.19
C ILE A 181 -7.47 14.77 23.47
N SER A 182 -6.34 15.41 23.71
CA SER A 182 -5.49 15.05 24.84
C SER A 182 -6.15 15.32 26.19
N ASN A 183 -6.89 16.44 26.31
CA ASN A 183 -7.53 16.92 27.56
C ASN A 183 -6.64 16.80 28.81
N CYS A 184 -5.31 16.87 28.63
CA CYS A 184 -4.36 16.70 29.73
C CYS A 184 -4.46 17.93 30.66
N ILE A 185 -5.10 17.78 31.82
CA ILE A 185 -5.20 18.84 32.83
C ILE A 185 -3.79 19.13 33.36
N ALA A 186 -3.44 20.40 33.50
CA ALA A 186 -2.17 20.83 34.08
C ALA A 186 -1.96 20.21 35.49
N ALA A 187 -0.83 19.51 35.67
CA ALA A 187 -0.19 19.09 36.92
C ALA A 187 -1.08 18.87 38.19
N GLY A 188 -1.70 17.70 38.32
CA GLY A 188 -2.16 17.10 39.59
C GLY A 188 -2.16 15.55 39.57
N ASN A 189 -1.29 14.93 40.39
CA ASN A 189 -0.87 13.51 40.51
C ASN A 189 -1.93 12.38 40.41
N THR A 190 -2.58 12.19 39.27
CA THR A 190 -3.46 11.01 39.03
C THR A 190 -3.17 10.38 37.66
N ALA A 191 -3.45 9.09 37.49
CA ALA A 191 -3.15 8.31 36.27
C ALA A 191 -3.78 8.85 34.97
N THR A 192 -4.70 9.81 35.07
CA THR A 192 -5.31 10.57 33.96
C THR A 192 -4.43 11.72 33.46
N GLN A 193 -3.25 11.96 34.05
CA GLN A 193 -2.28 12.94 33.57
C GLN A 193 -1.42 12.38 32.44
N CYS A 194 -1.61 12.93 31.25
CA CYS A 194 -0.76 12.71 30.08
C CYS A 194 0.16 13.91 29.81
N PRO A 195 1.19 14.19 30.63
CA PRO A 195 2.11 15.28 30.30
C PRO A 195 2.77 15.00 28.94
N LEU A 196 2.52 15.92 28.00
CA LEU A 196 2.99 15.83 26.62
C LEU A 196 4.38 16.46 26.43
N THR A 197 4.84 17.17 27.44
CA THR A 197 6.17 17.77 27.56
C THR A 197 6.89 17.14 28.73
N GLY A 198 8.18 16.83 28.58
CA GLY A 198 9.03 16.39 29.70
C GLY A 198 9.09 17.43 30.83
N GLN A 199 9.03 16.98 32.09
CA GLN A 199 9.45 17.76 33.27
C GLN A 199 10.48 16.99 34.10
N GLY A 200 11.54 17.66 34.56
CA GLY A 200 12.50 17.11 35.54
C GLY A 200 13.81 16.60 34.95
N VAL A 201 14.43 15.56 35.52
CA VAL A 201 15.75 15.04 35.09
C VAL A 201 15.69 14.29 33.74
N TYR A 202 14.49 13.88 33.32
CA TYR A 202 14.22 13.15 32.07
C TYR A 202 13.52 14.07 31.04
N ASN A 203 14.28 15.01 30.49
CA ASN A 203 13.82 16.20 29.73
C ASN A 203 13.67 16.01 28.21
N ASN A 204 13.22 14.85 27.73
CA ASN A 204 13.40 14.53 26.31
C ASN A 204 12.12 14.13 25.56
N LEU A 205 10.95 14.12 26.20
CA LEU A 205 9.69 13.88 25.50
C LEU A 205 9.23 15.12 24.73
N ASN A 206 9.03 14.94 23.42
CA ASN A 206 8.25 15.86 22.59
C ASN A 206 7.13 15.05 21.92
N ALA A 207 5.89 15.17 22.43
CA ALA A 207 4.72 14.47 21.90
C ALA A 207 4.29 15.06 20.54
N GLN A 208 4.97 14.60 19.50
CA GLN A 208 4.75 14.98 18.12
C GLN A 208 3.91 13.91 17.43
N ALA A 209 3.50 14.21 16.19
CA ALA A 209 3.23 13.14 15.25
C ALA A 209 2.13 12.13 15.70
N PRO A 210 0.96 12.57 16.21
CA PRO A 210 -0.13 11.66 16.57
C PRO A 210 -0.63 10.88 15.33
N SER A 211 -1.23 9.72 15.57
CA SER A 211 -1.82 8.86 14.53
C SER A 211 -3.32 8.74 14.76
N ILE A 212 -4.12 8.72 13.68
CA ILE A 212 -5.58 8.58 13.74
C ILE A 212 -6.03 7.37 12.92
N ASN A 213 -6.99 6.61 13.44
CA ASN A 213 -7.62 5.51 12.70
C ASN A 213 -8.96 5.93 12.06
N ASN A 214 -9.60 5.02 11.32
CA ASN A 214 -10.85 5.30 10.64
C ASN A 214 -12.09 5.40 11.55
N ASP A 215 -12.01 4.99 12.81
CA ASP A 215 -13.06 5.25 13.81
C ASP A 215 -12.98 6.66 14.38
N GLY A 216 -11.81 7.30 14.27
CA GLY A 216 -11.55 8.64 14.78
C GLY A 216 -10.77 8.65 16.10
N ILE A 217 -10.29 7.47 16.54
CA ILE A 217 -9.38 7.27 17.67
C ILE A 217 -8.01 7.82 17.31
N VAL A 218 -7.50 8.71 18.17
CA VAL A 218 -6.15 9.27 18.05
C VAL A 218 -5.23 8.62 19.06
N ALA A 219 -4.15 8.00 18.57
CA ALA A 219 -3.05 7.51 19.37
C ALA A 219 -1.94 8.56 19.51
N PHE A 220 -1.39 8.67 20.71
CA PHE A 220 -0.30 9.59 21.04
C PHE A 220 0.52 9.09 22.24
N VAL A 221 1.72 9.64 22.39
CA VAL A 221 2.63 9.35 23.52
C VAL A 221 2.58 10.45 24.57
N SER A 222 2.82 10.08 25.83
CA SER A 222 3.03 11.01 26.94
C SER A 222 4.21 10.54 27.82
N MET A 223 4.54 11.27 28.89
CA MET A 223 5.59 10.78 29.80
C MET A 223 5.23 9.45 30.46
N ASN A 224 3.92 9.23 30.64
CA ASN A 224 3.36 8.14 31.42
C ASN A 224 2.85 6.98 30.55
N GLY A 225 3.26 6.90 29.28
CA GLY A 225 2.88 5.79 28.41
C GLY A 225 2.27 6.21 27.08
N ILE A 226 1.58 5.25 26.47
CA ILE A 226 0.88 5.40 25.20
C ILE A 226 -0.62 5.48 25.47
N PHE A 227 -1.28 6.42 24.80
CA PHE A 227 -2.68 6.75 25.02
C PHE A 227 -3.45 6.72 23.70
N THR A 228 -4.74 6.41 23.79
CA THR A 228 -5.71 6.58 22.71
C THR A 228 -6.92 7.35 23.22
N ASN A 229 -7.48 8.25 22.41
CA ASN A 229 -8.67 9.01 22.79
C ASN A 229 -9.48 9.49 21.55
N GLU A 230 -10.78 9.69 21.73
CA GLU A 230 -11.74 10.20 20.74
C GLU A 230 -12.42 11.52 21.14
N GLY A 231 -12.12 12.08 22.33
CA GLY A 231 -12.73 13.32 22.83
C GLY A 231 -13.25 13.26 24.27
N GLY A 232 -12.87 12.24 25.05
CA GLY A 232 -13.24 12.03 26.45
C GLY A 232 -12.04 12.01 27.40
N ALA A 233 -12.13 11.25 28.49
CA ALA A 233 -11.00 11.00 29.38
C ALA A 233 -9.96 10.11 28.68
N SER A 234 -8.69 10.54 28.67
CA SER A 234 -7.58 9.78 28.08
C SER A 234 -7.25 8.58 28.95
N ASN A 235 -7.49 7.36 28.45
CA ASN A 235 -7.04 6.12 29.09
C ASN A 235 -5.75 5.63 28.43
N PRO A 236 -4.74 5.22 29.21
CA PRO A 236 -3.54 4.62 28.64
C PRO A 236 -3.88 3.25 28.07
N ILE A 237 -3.39 2.97 26.86
CA ILE A 237 -3.37 1.61 26.30
C ILE A 237 -2.13 0.85 26.77
N LEU A 238 -1.04 1.57 27.04
CA LEU A 238 0.16 1.03 27.65
C LEU A 238 0.64 2.03 28.70
N PRO A 239 0.29 1.82 29.99
CA PRO A 239 0.71 2.72 31.06
C PRO A 239 2.21 2.58 31.35
N SER A 240 2.81 3.63 31.91
CA SER A 240 4.18 3.59 32.39
C SER A 240 4.37 2.49 33.43
N SER A 241 5.42 1.70 33.27
CA SER A 241 5.85 0.68 34.21
C SER A 241 7.33 0.85 34.55
N ASN A 242 7.82 0.11 35.53
CA ASN A 242 9.26 0.01 35.84
C ASN A 242 10.06 -0.74 34.77
N TYR A 243 9.39 -1.30 33.75
CA TYR A 243 10.05 -1.97 32.64
C TYR A 243 10.60 -0.97 31.60
N PHE A 244 9.96 0.18 31.46
CA PHE A 244 10.35 1.23 30.51
C PHE A 244 10.88 2.47 31.23
N SER A 245 11.85 3.14 30.62
CA SER A 245 12.32 4.43 31.11
C SER A 245 11.19 5.46 31.00
N LEU A 246 10.96 6.24 32.06
CA LEU A 246 9.94 7.28 32.09
C LEU A 246 10.15 8.28 30.94
N GLY A 247 9.08 8.63 30.21
CA GLY A 247 9.16 9.56 29.09
C GLY A 247 9.87 9.04 27.84
N SER A 248 10.14 7.74 27.73
CA SER A 248 10.86 7.16 26.60
C SER A 248 9.99 6.69 25.42
N TYR A 249 8.66 6.70 25.56
CA TYR A 249 7.72 6.28 24.50
C TYR A 249 7.74 7.23 23.30
N ARG A 250 7.75 6.69 22.09
CA ARG A 250 7.80 7.46 20.84
C ARG A 250 6.88 6.86 19.78
N GLU A 251 6.36 7.76 18.94
CA GLU A 251 5.67 7.46 17.68
C GLU A 251 4.59 6.38 17.81
N ALA A 252 3.49 6.73 18.48
CA ALA A 252 2.31 5.86 18.57
C ALA A 252 1.56 5.85 17.24
N ASN A 253 1.59 4.72 16.53
CA ASN A 253 0.91 4.51 15.26
C ASN A 253 -0.23 3.52 15.44
N ILE A 254 -1.45 3.89 15.03
CA ILE A 254 -2.67 3.10 15.27
C ILE A 254 -3.23 2.56 13.97
N ASN A 255 -3.72 1.32 13.98
CA ASN A 255 -4.49 0.75 12.88
C ASN A 255 -6.01 0.81 13.17
N ASP A 256 -6.81 0.44 12.18
CA ASP A 256 -8.28 0.50 12.29
C ASP A 256 -8.87 -0.51 13.29
N ASN A 257 -8.09 -1.50 13.74
CA ASN A 257 -8.51 -2.43 14.80
C ASN A 257 -8.17 -1.91 16.20
N GLY A 258 -7.58 -0.72 16.34
CA GLY A 258 -7.17 -0.14 17.62
C GLY A 258 -5.83 -0.66 18.15
N LEU A 259 -5.11 -1.49 17.38
CA LEU A 259 -3.76 -1.93 17.72
C LEU A 259 -2.78 -0.79 17.47
N VAL A 260 -1.92 -0.50 18.45
CA VAL A 260 -0.94 0.57 18.36
C VAL A 260 0.48 0.00 18.39
N SER A 261 1.32 0.41 17.44
CA SER A 261 2.77 0.24 17.51
C SER A 261 3.44 1.50 18.06
N ALA A 262 4.48 1.31 18.88
CA ALA A 262 5.33 2.39 19.39
C ALA A 262 6.65 1.80 19.87
N TYR A 263 7.70 2.61 20.00
CA TYR A 263 8.94 2.16 20.61
C TYR A 263 9.25 2.90 21.92
N ALA A 264 9.98 2.25 22.81
CA ALA A 264 10.38 2.79 24.11
C ALA A 264 11.76 2.27 24.53
N HIS A 265 12.42 2.99 25.43
CA HIS A 265 13.66 2.52 26.05
C HIS A 265 13.36 1.67 27.27
N LEU A 266 14.13 0.61 27.45
CA LEU A 266 14.10 -0.20 28.66
C LEU A 266 14.66 0.60 29.85
N ALA A 267 14.11 0.36 31.05
CA ALA A 267 14.64 0.92 32.29
C ALA A 267 15.94 0.20 32.71
N ALA A 268 16.81 0.87 33.46
CA ALA A 268 18.00 0.23 34.03
C ALA A 268 17.60 -0.94 34.95
N GLY A 269 18.20 -2.12 34.75
CA GLY A 269 17.86 -3.34 35.48
C GLY A 269 16.64 -4.10 34.97
N ALA A 270 15.88 -3.56 34.01
CA ALA A 270 14.87 -4.32 33.29
C ALA A 270 15.54 -5.41 32.43
N ALA A 271 14.85 -6.55 32.28
CA ALA A 271 15.33 -7.70 31.50
C ALA A 271 16.73 -8.24 31.89
N GLY A 272 17.17 -8.06 33.14
CA GLY A 272 18.45 -8.59 33.64
C GLY A 272 19.70 -7.86 33.16
N GLN A 273 19.57 -6.64 32.60
CA GLN A 273 20.71 -5.88 32.08
C GLN A 273 21.49 -5.16 33.21
N THR A 274 22.83 -5.30 33.21
CA THR A 274 23.76 -4.69 34.19
C THR A 274 24.37 -3.36 33.72
N SER A 275 24.16 -2.94 32.47
CA SER A 275 24.67 -1.68 31.92
C SER A 275 23.79 -1.19 30.76
N GLY A 276 22.80 -0.36 31.09
CA GLY A 276 22.22 0.66 30.21
C GLY A 276 21.62 0.28 28.82
N VAL A 277 20.29 0.19 28.80
CA VAL A 277 19.37 0.91 27.87
C VAL A 277 19.24 0.40 26.42
N GLY A 278 18.72 -0.81 26.24
CA GLY A 278 18.13 -1.25 24.97
C GLY A 278 16.82 -0.53 24.60
N GLN A 279 16.45 -0.55 23.32
CA GLN A 279 15.14 -0.11 22.82
C GLN A 279 14.30 -1.31 22.38
N VAL A 280 12.99 -1.22 22.59
CA VAL A 280 12.03 -2.21 22.11
C VAL A 280 10.88 -1.55 21.36
N LEU A 281 10.44 -2.21 20.30
CA LEU A 281 9.23 -1.93 19.55
C LEU A 281 8.12 -2.79 20.14
N ILE A 282 7.01 -2.16 20.45
CA ILE A 282 5.90 -2.74 21.20
C ILE A 282 4.64 -2.60 20.36
N SER A 283 3.76 -3.59 20.43
CA SER A 283 2.39 -3.51 19.95
C SER A 283 1.43 -3.68 21.12
N SER A 284 0.38 -2.87 21.23
CA SER A 284 -0.65 -3.02 22.27
C SER A 284 -2.01 -2.50 21.80
N ASP A 285 -3.07 -3.20 22.20
CA ASP A 285 -4.48 -2.85 22.00
C ASP A 285 -5.15 -2.40 23.31
N GLY A 286 -4.38 -2.22 24.39
CA GLY A 286 -4.91 -1.92 25.73
C GLY A 286 -5.37 -3.12 26.55
N SER A 287 -5.33 -4.34 25.98
CA SER A 287 -5.65 -5.56 26.74
C SER A 287 -4.54 -5.88 27.75
N PRO A 288 -4.87 -6.35 28.98
CA PRO A 288 -3.90 -6.79 29.98
C PRO A 288 -2.92 -7.87 29.48
N THR A 289 -3.30 -8.60 28.42
CA THR A 289 -2.47 -9.62 27.77
C THR A 289 -2.06 -9.25 26.34
N GLY A 290 -2.46 -8.08 25.82
CA GLY A 290 -2.30 -7.69 24.41
C GLY A 290 -1.05 -6.88 24.10
N GLY A 291 -0.27 -6.49 25.12
CA GLY A 291 1.06 -5.90 24.92
C GLY A 291 2.09 -6.96 24.51
N SER A 292 2.66 -6.85 23.31
CA SER A 292 3.73 -7.74 22.82
C SER A 292 4.96 -6.96 22.40
N ILE A 293 6.15 -7.52 22.64
CA ILE A 293 7.40 -7.02 22.08
C ILE A 293 7.50 -7.55 20.65
N VAL A 294 7.56 -6.63 19.69
CA VAL A 294 7.65 -6.93 18.25
C VAL A 294 9.09 -7.18 17.84
N ALA A 295 10.00 -6.31 18.30
CA ALA A 295 11.43 -6.36 18.00
C ALA A 295 12.22 -5.53 19.03
N GLY A 296 13.51 -5.77 19.19
CA GLY A 296 14.37 -5.01 20.09
C GLY A 296 15.48 -5.84 20.73
N ASP A 297 16.18 -5.24 21.68
CA ASP A 297 17.43 -5.77 22.23
C ASP A 297 17.28 -7.03 23.11
N ASN A 298 18.01 -8.09 22.72
CA ASN A 298 18.43 -9.20 23.56
C ASN A 298 19.96 -9.10 23.73
N VAL A 299 20.43 -8.60 24.88
CA VAL A 299 21.86 -8.40 25.22
C VAL A 299 22.67 -9.72 25.25
N THR A 300 22.03 -10.87 25.09
CA THR A 300 22.69 -12.17 25.02
C THR A 300 23.13 -12.49 23.58
N SER A 301 24.40 -12.17 23.29
CA SER A 301 25.16 -12.44 22.06
C SER A 301 24.73 -13.70 21.27
N GLY A 302 24.09 -13.50 20.12
CA GLY A 302 23.67 -14.56 19.20
C GLY A 302 23.14 -14.08 17.84
N GLN A 303 23.77 -13.06 17.24
CA GLN A 303 23.66 -12.65 15.81
C GLN A 303 22.29 -12.39 15.13
N THR A 304 21.14 -12.39 15.80
CA THR A 304 19.82 -12.14 15.14
C THR A 304 19.03 -10.92 15.64
N GLY A 305 19.54 -10.12 16.58
CA GLY A 305 18.80 -9.00 17.20
C GLY A 305 19.17 -7.59 16.69
N PHE A 306 18.46 -6.58 17.22
CA PHE A 306 18.64 -5.15 16.92
C PHE A 306 19.29 -4.41 18.09
N TYR A 307 20.17 -3.45 17.80
CA TYR A 307 20.75 -2.58 18.83
C TYR A 307 19.81 -1.40 19.15
N TYR A 308 19.27 -0.78 18.11
CA TYR A 308 18.23 0.23 18.19
C TYR A 308 17.08 -0.12 17.26
N VAL A 309 15.87 0.20 17.72
CA VAL A 309 14.64 0.16 16.93
C VAL A 309 14.01 1.54 17.01
N GLY A 310 13.41 1.98 15.91
CA GLY A 310 12.83 3.30 15.81
C GLY A 310 11.51 3.29 15.10
N THR A 311 11.36 4.23 14.17
CA THR A 311 10.09 4.51 13.49
C THR A 311 9.47 3.26 12.92
N SER A 312 8.18 3.08 13.23
CA SER A 312 7.38 1.96 12.76
C SER A 312 6.17 2.45 12.00
N SER A 313 5.58 1.58 11.19
CA SER A 313 4.30 1.77 10.53
C SER A 313 3.52 0.47 10.64
N ILE A 314 2.23 0.57 10.99
CA ILE A 314 1.34 -0.57 11.22
C ILE A 314 0.19 -0.54 10.23
N ASN A 315 -0.21 -1.70 9.72
CA ASN A 315 -1.38 -1.82 8.86
C ASN A 315 -2.55 -2.53 9.56
N ASN A 316 -3.71 -2.59 8.89
CA ASN A 316 -4.93 -3.19 9.43
C ASN A 316 -4.88 -4.72 9.51
N LYS A 317 -3.84 -5.36 8.96
CA LYS A 317 -3.55 -6.79 9.17
C LYS A 317 -2.75 -7.03 10.46
N GLY A 318 -2.31 -5.96 11.13
CA GLY A 318 -1.43 -6.02 12.30
C GLY A 318 0.04 -6.25 11.96
N ASN A 319 0.43 -6.16 10.67
CA ASN A 319 1.83 -6.19 10.28
C ASN A 319 2.49 -4.86 10.63
N ILE A 320 3.73 -4.94 11.12
CA ILE A 320 4.52 -3.78 11.53
C ILE A 320 5.84 -3.81 10.77
N ALA A 321 6.05 -2.78 9.95
CA ALA A 321 7.35 -2.51 9.33
C ALA A 321 8.06 -1.43 10.16
N PHE A 322 9.37 -1.52 10.32
CA PHE A 322 10.11 -0.60 11.17
C PHE A 322 11.56 -0.41 10.75
N MET A 323 12.12 0.73 11.13
CA MET A 323 13.53 1.03 10.97
C MET A 323 14.31 0.57 12.21
N ALA A 324 15.49 -0.02 11.99
CA ALA A 324 16.36 -0.46 13.07
C ALA A 324 17.83 -0.47 12.64
N ASN A 325 18.73 -0.49 13.62
CA ASN A 325 20.16 -0.65 13.38
C ASN A 325 20.63 -2.03 13.86
N GLN A 326 21.31 -2.77 12.98
CA GLN A 326 21.84 -4.10 13.28
C GLN A 326 23.06 -4.00 14.21
N VAL A 327 23.43 -5.11 14.87
CA VAL A 327 24.67 -5.20 15.69
C VAL A 327 25.93 -4.79 14.92
N THR A 328 25.91 -4.87 13.58
CA THR A 328 27.01 -4.42 12.69
C THR A 328 27.02 -2.91 12.41
N GLY A 329 26.12 -2.14 13.01
CA GLY A 329 26.09 -0.67 12.95
C GLY A 329 25.34 -0.06 11.78
N LYS A 330 24.63 -0.85 10.96
CA LYS A 330 23.96 -0.36 9.75
C LYS A 330 22.44 -0.30 9.90
N ASP A 331 21.86 0.81 9.42
CA ASP A 331 20.42 1.02 9.36
C ASP A 331 19.79 0.11 8.31
N GLY A 332 18.57 -0.33 8.60
CA GLY A 332 17.71 -1.04 7.67
C GLY A 332 16.24 -0.96 8.03
N ILE A 333 15.42 -1.52 7.15
CA ILE A 333 13.97 -1.62 7.28
C ILE A 333 13.61 -3.10 7.36
N PHE A 334 12.77 -3.46 8.33
CA PHE A 334 12.46 -4.82 8.72
C PHE A 334 10.95 -5.03 8.95
N ILE A 335 10.49 -6.27 8.90
CA ILE A 335 9.09 -6.69 9.18
C ILE A 335 8.96 -7.70 10.33
N GLY A 336 10.01 -7.90 11.12
CA GLY A 336 10.03 -8.91 12.18
C GLY A 336 11.30 -8.87 13.04
N ALA A 337 11.35 -9.73 14.06
CA ALA A 337 12.36 -9.72 15.10
C ALA A 337 13.74 -10.27 14.67
N ASP A 338 13.83 -11.01 13.55
CA ASP A 338 15.07 -11.59 13.05
C ASP A 338 15.74 -10.60 12.08
N ALA A 339 16.81 -9.94 12.54
CA ALA A 339 17.52 -8.92 11.78
C ALA A 339 18.16 -9.43 10.47
N VAL A 340 18.24 -10.75 10.26
CA VAL A 340 18.74 -11.35 9.02
C VAL A 340 17.60 -11.75 8.11
N LYS A 341 16.62 -12.49 8.65
CA LYS A 341 15.50 -13.02 7.84
C LYS A 341 14.50 -11.95 7.50
N ASP A 342 14.20 -11.04 8.42
CA ASP A 342 13.10 -10.08 8.26
C ASP A 342 13.54 -8.76 7.62
N LYS A 343 14.77 -8.69 7.10
CA LYS A 343 15.33 -7.51 6.44
C LYS A 343 14.75 -7.35 5.04
N ILE A 344 14.15 -6.18 4.78
CA ILE A 344 13.71 -5.75 3.46
C ILE A 344 14.89 -5.14 2.70
N ILE A 345 15.49 -4.10 3.28
CA ILE A 345 16.61 -3.35 2.70
C ILE A 345 17.41 -2.66 3.80
N GLY A 346 18.71 -2.53 3.60
CA GLY A 346 19.62 -1.84 4.51
C GLY A 346 20.75 -1.10 3.82
N VAL A 347 21.45 -0.25 4.57
CA VAL A 347 22.64 0.45 4.08
C VAL A 347 23.70 -0.57 3.63
N GLY A 348 24.22 -0.38 2.43
CA GLY A 348 25.14 -1.31 1.77
C GLY A 348 24.48 -2.35 0.87
N ASP A 349 23.14 -2.47 0.86
CA ASP A 349 22.44 -3.34 -0.09
C ASP A 349 22.41 -2.70 -1.49
N ALA A 350 22.28 -3.54 -2.52
CA ALA A 350 22.15 -3.09 -3.90
C ALA A 350 20.72 -2.63 -4.19
N LEU A 351 20.56 -1.50 -4.90
CA LEU A 351 19.29 -0.95 -5.32
C LEU A 351 19.47 -0.23 -6.68
N PHE A 352 18.75 -0.67 -7.72
CA PHE A 352 18.85 -0.16 -9.10
C PHE A 352 20.28 -0.02 -9.65
N GLY A 353 21.09 -1.08 -9.49
CA GLY A 353 22.47 -1.09 -10.01
C GLY A 353 23.47 -0.21 -9.24
N SER A 354 23.05 0.36 -8.11
CA SER A 354 23.87 1.16 -7.20
C SER A 354 23.78 0.59 -5.78
N THR A 355 24.42 1.23 -4.80
CA THR A 355 24.43 0.79 -3.40
C THR A 355 23.76 1.82 -2.51
N VAL A 356 22.90 1.38 -1.59
CA VAL A 356 22.25 2.23 -0.59
C VAL A 356 23.28 2.80 0.39
N GLN A 357 23.31 4.11 0.54
CA GLN A 357 24.20 4.86 1.45
C GLN A 357 23.45 5.43 2.65
N GLU A 358 22.16 5.72 2.51
CA GLU A 358 21.33 6.34 3.53
C GLU A 358 19.87 5.89 3.32
N LEU A 359 19.13 5.72 4.42
CA LEU A 359 17.74 5.26 4.43
C LEU A 359 16.89 6.10 5.39
N PHE A 360 15.65 6.36 5.01
CA PHE A 360 14.62 6.85 5.92
C PHE A 360 13.33 6.06 5.74
N PHE A 361 12.63 5.84 6.85
CA PHE A 361 11.32 5.22 6.92
C PHE A 361 10.37 6.15 7.68
N ASP A 362 9.07 6.12 7.37
CA ASP A 362 8.09 7.02 7.98
C ASP A 362 6.92 6.27 8.61
N ARG A 363 6.18 6.97 9.47
CA ARG A 363 5.15 6.36 10.31
C ARG A 363 3.91 5.87 9.56
N HIS A 364 3.67 6.41 8.37
CA HIS A 364 2.61 5.97 7.45
C HIS A 364 3.21 5.42 6.16
N ALA A 365 4.26 4.61 6.28
CA ALA A 365 5.00 4.08 5.15
C ALA A 365 4.68 2.62 4.83
N LEU A 366 3.77 1.96 5.57
CA LEU A 366 3.25 0.63 5.29
C LEU A 366 1.76 0.71 4.91
N SER A 367 1.38 0.13 3.76
CA SER A 367 -0.02 0.03 3.34
C SER A 367 -0.69 -1.26 3.81
N ASN A 368 -2.02 -1.29 3.76
CA ASN A 368 -2.82 -2.52 3.93
C ASN A 368 -2.52 -3.61 2.89
N ASP A 369 -1.93 -3.25 1.75
CA ASP A 369 -1.47 -4.18 0.71
C ASP A 369 -0.02 -4.66 0.94
N ASN A 370 0.54 -4.44 2.14
CA ASN A 370 1.93 -4.75 2.51
C ASN A 370 2.98 -4.03 1.65
N GLU A 371 2.62 -2.88 1.07
CA GLU A 371 3.54 -2.06 0.32
C GLU A 371 4.27 -1.10 1.26
N ILE A 372 5.58 -1.01 1.09
CA ILE A 372 6.48 -0.33 2.02
C ILE A 372 7.19 0.78 1.26
N SER A 373 6.80 2.02 1.51
CA SER A 373 7.52 3.18 0.99
C SER A 373 8.75 3.49 1.85
N PHE A 374 9.85 3.90 1.23
CA PHE A 374 11.04 4.34 1.95
C PHE A 374 11.82 5.33 1.08
N TRP A 375 12.59 6.19 1.73
CA TRP A 375 13.54 7.05 1.03
C TRP A 375 14.93 6.43 1.08
N ALA A 376 15.69 6.53 -0.01
CA ALA A 376 17.08 6.12 -0.04
C ALA A 376 17.97 7.11 -0.79
N LYS A 377 19.23 7.21 -0.36
CA LYS A 377 20.33 7.80 -1.12
C LYS A 377 21.24 6.69 -1.62
N LEU A 378 21.61 6.76 -2.89
CA LEU A 378 22.44 5.78 -3.55
C LEU A 378 23.86 6.31 -3.77
N ALA A 379 24.83 5.39 -3.91
CA ALA A 379 26.25 5.70 -4.09
C ALA A 379 26.56 6.50 -5.36
N ASN A 380 25.72 6.37 -6.38
CA ASN A 380 25.77 7.14 -7.63
C ASN A 380 25.20 8.57 -7.50
N GLY A 381 24.80 8.99 -6.30
CA GLY A 381 24.29 10.33 -6.00
C GLY A 381 22.77 10.48 -6.16
N VAL A 382 22.08 9.49 -6.76
CA VAL A 382 20.62 9.49 -6.87
C VAL A 382 20.01 9.31 -5.50
N SER A 383 19.06 10.16 -5.14
CA SER A 383 18.18 9.96 -3.99
C SER A 383 16.72 10.03 -4.39
N GLY A 384 15.86 9.43 -3.60
CA GLY A 384 14.44 9.41 -3.91
C GLY A 384 13.62 8.53 -2.99
N ILE A 385 12.34 8.46 -3.30
CA ILE A 385 11.38 7.58 -2.66
C ILE A 385 11.19 6.35 -3.54
N PHE A 386 11.26 5.21 -2.89
CA PHE A 386 11.10 3.89 -3.45
C PHE A 386 9.95 3.18 -2.74
N ARG A 387 9.36 2.21 -3.41
CA ARG A 387 8.36 1.31 -2.85
C ARG A 387 8.89 -0.12 -2.92
N ALA A 388 8.90 -0.81 -1.79
CA ALA A 388 9.19 -2.23 -1.66
C ALA A 388 7.88 -2.99 -1.46
N ASN A 389 7.65 -4.01 -2.28
CA ASN A 389 6.50 -4.89 -2.16
C ASN A 389 7.01 -6.33 -2.20
N SER A 390 6.51 -7.22 -1.35
CA SER A 390 6.74 -8.64 -1.61
C SER A 390 6.11 -8.98 -2.96
N PHE A 391 6.68 -9.92 -3.69
CA PHE A 391 6.10 -10.38 -4.96
C PHE A 391 4.63 -10.75 -4.76
N ALA A 392 3.75 -10.20 -5.61
CA ALA A 392 2.32 -10.50 -5.66
C ALA A 392 1.46 -10.13 -4.45
N ASP A 393 1.94 -9.29 -3.54
CA ASP A 393 1.13 -8.84 -2.39
C ASP A 393 0.06 -7.78 -2.74
N SER A 394 0.20 -7.07 -3.88
CA SER A 394 -0.74 -6.03 -4.32
C SER A 394 -1.08 -6.12 -5.82
N GLN A 395 -2.26 -5.61 -6.21
CA GLN A 395 -2.65 -5.50 -7.63
C GLN A 395 -1.71 -4.60 -8.44
N TYR A 396 -0.91 -3.77 -7.77
CA TYR A 396 0.05 -2.86 -8.39
C TYR A 396 1.46 -3.47 -8.50
N ASN A 397 1.68 -4.65 -7.92
CA ASN A 397 2.88 -5.47 -8.05
C ASN A 397 2.55 -6.98 -8.13
N PRO A 398 1.81 -7.39 -9.16
CA PRO A 398 1.44 -8.78 -9.38
C PRO A 398 2.64 -9.64 -9.81
N TRP A 399 2.53 -10.97 -9.67
CA TRP A 399 3.36 -11.92 -10.42
C TRP A 399 3.16 -11.66 -11.91
N MET A 400 4.27 -11.51 -12.64
CA MET A 400 4.29 -11.58 -14.10
C MET A 400 4.58 -13.03 -14.52
N PRO A 401 4.18 -13.45 -15.73
CA PRO A 401 4.54 -14.77 -16.25
C PRO A 401 6.06 -14.98 -16.16
N ASN A 402 6.49 -16.06 -15.50
CA ASN A 402 7.90 -16.33 -15.19
C ASN A 402 8.44 -17.56 -15.93
N CYS A 403 7.61 -18.27 -16.67
CA CYS A 403 7.99 -19.36 -17.56
C CYS A 403 7.20 -19.30 -18.86
N SER A 404 7.74 -19.91 -19.92
CA SER A 404 7.11 -19.95 -21.24
C SER A 404 7.11 -21.37 -21.77
N ASP A 405 5.97 -21.79 -22.31
CA ASP A 405 5.77 -23.12 -22.88
C ASP A 405 5.92 -23.13 -24.42
N GLY A 406 6.45 -22.05 -25.01
CA GLY A 406 6.72 -21.97 -26.45
C GLY A 406 5.49 -21.93 -27.38
N GLY A 407 4.27 -22.00 -26.84
CA GLY A 407 3.00 -22.07 -27.59
C GLY A 407 2.10 -20.83 -27.52
N GLY A 408 2.60 -19.68 -27.04
CA GLY A 408 1.79 -18.47 -26.83
C GLY A 408 0.95 -18.47 -25.53
N ALA A 409 1.13 -19.48 -24.67
CA ALA A 409 0.66 -19.47 -23.29
C ALA A 409 1.71 -18.82 -22.38
N TYR A 410 1.23 -18.08 -21.39
CA TYR A 410 2.04 -17.42 -20.37
C TYR A 410 1.99 -18.28 -19.09
N GLY A 411 3.15 -18.82 -18.69
CA GLY A 411 3.26 -19.74 -17.56
C GLY A 411 3.62 -19.03 -16.26
N PHE A 412 3.01 -19.49 -15.17
CA PHE A 412 3.36 -19.15 -13.80
C PHE A 412 3.82 -20.42 -13.09
N CYS A 413 5.13 -20.56 -12.91
CA CYS A 413 5.77 -21.75 -12.35
C CYS A 413 6.21 -21.49 -10.90
N ASP A 414 5.84 -22.40 -9.99
CA ASP A 414 6.21 -22.41 -8.57
C ASP A 414 5.89 -21.09 -7.84
N VAL A 415 4.72 -20.51 -8.16
CA VAL A 415 4.26 -19.25 -7.59
C VAL A 415 3.44 -19.48 -6.31
N SER A 416 3.48 -18.51 -5.40
CA SER A 416 2.77 -18.57 -4.11
C SER A 416 1.27 -18.40 -4.27
N GLY A 417 0.46 -19.32 -3.73
CA GLY A 417 -1.00 -19.14 -3.64
C GLY A 417 -1.40 -17.86 -2.88
N ASN A 418 -2.60 -17.34 -3.15
CA ASN A 418 -3.14 -16.08 -2.58
C ASN A 418 -2.45 -14.78 -3.03
N GLY A 419 -1.57 -14.83 -4.04
CA GLY A 419 -0.98 -13.66 -4.68
C GLY A 419 -1.86 -13.00 -5.74
N TRP A 420 -1.48 -11.79 -6.16
CA TRP A 420 -1.92 -11.12 -7.37
C TRP A 420 -1.09 -11.58 -8.58
N TYR A 421 -1.72 -11.82 -9.73
CA TYR A 421 -1.11 -12.29 -10.97
C TYR A 421 -1.57 -11.43 -12.14
N ASP A 422 -0.67 -10.97 -13.00
CA ASP A 422 -1.01 -10.09 -14.12
C ASP A 422 -0.63 -10.74 -15.45
N PRO A 423 -1.61 -11.42 -16.07
CA PRO A 423 -1.44 -11.89 -17.42
C PRO A 423 -1.36 -10.76 -18.44
N PRO A 424 -0.76 -11.07 -19.60
CA PRO A 424 -0.77 -10.13 -20.70
C PRO A 424 -2.14 -9.98 -21.31
N THR A 425 -2.65 -8.75 -21.32
CA THR A 425 -3.96 -8.35 -21.87
C THR A 425 -4.51 -9.14 -23.05
N ALA A 426 -5.80 -9.45 -22.97
CA ALA A 426 -6.57 -10.17 -23.97
C ALA A 426 -8.06 -9.87 -23.78
N TYR A 427 -8.94 -10.31 -24.69
CA TYR A 427 -10.41 -10.20 -24.53
C TYR A 427 -10.94 -11.01 -23.34
N GLY A 428 -10.19 -12.02 -22.95
CA GLY A 428 -10.37 -12.82 -21.76
C GLY A 428 -9.19 -13.77 -21.57
N PHE A 429 -9.19 -14.53 -20.49
CA PHE A 429 -8.17 -15.53 -20.20
C PHE A 429 -8.78 -16.84 -19.80
N ASN A 430 -8.19 -17.92 -20.29
CA ASN A 430 -8.35 -19.24 -19.70
C ASN A 430 -7.17 -19.48 -18.74
N TYR A 431 -7.49 -19.91 -17.52
CA TYR A 431 -6.53 -20.24 -16.48
C TYR A 431 -6.58 -21.74 -16.24
N LYS A 432 -5.45 -22.43 -16.34
CA LYS A 432 -5.37 -23.88 -16.21
C LYS A 432 -4.27 -24.30 -15.27
N MET A 433 -4.62 -25.01 -14.19
CA MET A 433 -3.66 -25.53 -13.23
C MET A 433 -2.78 -26.60 -13.88
N THR A 434 -1.46 -26.45 -13.76
CA THR A 434 -0.48 -27.43 -14.26
C THR A 434 0.14 -28.26 -13.15
N SER A 435 0.11 -27.78 -11.90
CA SER A 435 0.50 -28.58 -10.74
C SER A 435 -0.66 -29.44 -10.18
N ASP A 436 -0.34 -30.24 -9.16
CA ASP A 436 -1.33 -31.08 -8.46
C ASP A 436 -2.32 -30.28 -7.58
N SER A 437 -2.23 -28.94 -7.58
CA SER A 437 -3.11 -28.02 -6.85
C SER A 437 -4.51 -27.86 -7.50
N LEU A 438 -5.37 -27.03 -6.91
CA LEU A 438 -6.69 -26.61 -7.39
C LEU A 438 -6.90 -25.11 -7.12
N PHE A 439 -7.58 -24.42 -8.03
CA PHE A 439 -8.08 -23.07 -7.76
C PHE A 439 -9.32 -23.16 -6.86
N THR A 440 -9.26 -22.60 -5.65
CA THR A 440 -10.36 -22.66 -4.68
C THR A 440 -11.26 -21.44 -4.73
N SER A 441 -10.68 -20.27 -5.03
CA SER A 441 -11.41 -19.01 -5.19
C SER A 441 -10.69 -18.03 -6.12
N ILE A 442 -11.46 -17.16 -6.78
CA ILE A 442 -10.99 -15.83 -7.17
C ILE A 442 -11.21 -14.94 -5.96
N LEU A 443 -10.14 -14.47 -5.35
CA LEU A 443 -10.20 -13.70 -4.12
C LEU A 443 -10.57 -12.24 -4.36
N ASP A 444 -10.12 -11.69 -5.49
CA ASP A 444 -10.33 -10.29 -5.84
C ASP A 444 -10.21 -10.10 -7.36
N LEU A 445 -11.09 -9.26 -7.92
CA LEU A 445 -11.09 -8.86 -9.32
C LEU A 445 -10.59 -7.42 -9.46
N PRO A 446 -9.71 -7.12 -10.44
CA PRO A 446 -9.00 -5.85 -10.52
C PRO A 446 -9.90 -4.60 -10.58
N SER A 447 -9.55 -3.59 -9.76
CA SER A 447 -10.31 -2.34 -9.60
C SER A 447 -10.18 -1.30 -10.72
N ASN A 448 -9.30 -1.52 -11.70
CA ASN A 448 -9.09 -0.63 -12.84
C ASN A 448 -10.10 -0.82 -13.99
N PHE A 449 -11.10 -1.69 -13.84
CA PHE A 449 -12.13 -1.96 -14.85
C PHE A 449 -13.51 -1.47 -14.40
N VAL A 450 -14.24 -0.83 -15.33
CA VAL A 450 -15.58 -0.26 -15.08
C VAL A 450 -16.69 -1.23 -15.48
N LYS A 451 -16.42 -2.16 -16.41
CA LYS A 451 -17.38 -3.16 -16.88
C LYS A 451 -17.30 -4.44 -16.02
N PRO A 452 -18.42 -5.13 -15.75
CA PRO A 452 -18.41 -6.42 -15.06
C PRO A 452 -17.62 -7.50 -15.83
N PHE A 453 -17.02 -8.42 -15.09
CA PHE A 453 -16.31 -9.58 -15.57
C PHE A 453 -17.23 -10.80 -15.63
N THR A 454 -17.19 -11.53 -16.73
CA THR A 454 -17.93 -12.79 -16.86
C THR A 454 -17.02 -13.96 -16.49
N VAL A 455 -17.42 -14.79 -15.53
CA VAL A 455 -16.64 -15.97 -15.07
C VAL A 455 -17.35 -17.27 -15.44
N ALA A 456 -16.59 -18.22 -15.99
CA ALA A 456 -17.06 -19.56 -16.36
C ALA A 456 -16.06 -20.66 -15.96
N VAL A 457 -16.55 -21.89 -15.80
CA VAL A 457 -15.76 -23.11 -15.58
C VAL A 457 -16.17 -24.14 -16.63
N GLY A 458 -15.28 -24.47 -17.57
CA GLY A 458 -15.67 -25.16 -18.80
C GLY A 458 -16.80 -24.40 -19.52
N ASP A 459 -17.89 -25.10 -19.86
CA ASP A 459 -19.08 -24.51 -20.49
C ASP A 459 -20.09 -23.89 -19.49
N ILE A 460 -19.78 -23.89 -18.19
CA ILE A 460 -20.71 -23.48 -17.14
C ILE A 460 -20.47 -22.03 -16.74
N LEU A 461 -21.43 -21.17 -17.09
CA LEU A 461 -21.44 -19.77 -16.70
C LEU A 461 -21.78 -19.62 -15.20
N LEU A 462 -20.87 -19.01 -14.44
CA LEU A 462 -21.09 -18.75 -13.00
C LEU A 462 -21.88 -17.46 -12.79
N GLY A 463 -21.55 -16.41 -13.54
CA GLY A 463 -22.22 -15.11 -13.53
C GLY A 463 -21.33 -13.97 -14.02
N ASP A 464 -21.85 -12.75 -13.88
CA ASP A 464 -21.11 -11.50 -14.04
C ASP A 464 -20.78 -10.92 -12.65
N PHE A 465 -19.56 -10.42 -12.49
CA PHE A 465 -18.99 -9.96 -11.22
C PHE A 465 -18.33 -8.60 -11.39
N ASN A 466 -18.42 -7.74 -10.38
CA ASN A 466 -17.78 -6.43 -10.38
C ASN A 466 -16.33 -6.53 -9.89
N ALA A 467 -15.57 -5.46 -10.10
CA ALA A 467 -14.26 -5.34 -9.45
C ALA A 467 -14.40 -5.40 -7.92
N GLY A 468 -13.47 -6.06 -7.25
CA GLY A 468 -13.54 -6.31 -5.80
C GLY A 468 -14.30 -7.59 -5.39
N ASP A 469 -15.06 -8.21 -6.29
CA ASP A 469 -15.89 -9.36 -5.94
C ASP A 469 -15.05 -10.63 -5.68
N ARG A 470 -15.43 -11.37 -4.64
CA ARG A 470 -14.88 -12.68 -4.31
C ARG A 470 -15.78 -13.81 -4.86
N ILE A 471 -15.18 -14.74 -5.60
CA ILE A 471 -15.85 -15.93 -6.13
C ILE A 471 -15.25 -17.19 -5.49
N ASP A 472 -15.98 -17.82 -4.57
CA ASP A 472 -15.61 -19.13 -4.01
C ASP A 472 -16.26 -20.25 -4.84
N PHE A 473 -15.46 -21.10 -5.51
CA PHE A 473 -15.99 -22.12 -6.42
C PHE A 473 -16.89 -23.15 -5.72
N SER A 474 -16.62 -23.43 -4.43
CA SER A 474 -17.44 -24.32 -3.61
C SER A 474 -18.89 -23.85 -3.45
N LYS A 475 -19.16 -22.54 -3.52
CA LYS A 475 -20.52 -21.97 -3.51
C LYS A 475 -21.33 -22.32 -4.77
N PHE A 476 -20.67 -22.80 -5.83
CA PHE A 476 -21.29 -23.20 -7.08
C PHE A 476 -21.36 -24.72 -7.24
N ALA A 477 -21.18 -25.51 -6.18
CA ALA A 477 -21.17 -26.98 -6.22
C ALA A 477 -22.36 -27.59 -6.99
N ALA A 478 -23.58 -27.06 -6.79
CA ALA A 478 -24.77 -27.52 -7.49
C ALA A 478 -24.73 -27.27 -9.01
N LYS A 479 -24.03 -26.22 -9.46
CA LYS A 479 -23.83 -25.93 -10.88
C LYS A 479 -22.65 -26.70 -11.46
N LEU A 480 -21.55 -26.78 -10.72
CA LEU A 480 -20.26 -27.30 -11.20
C LEU A 480 -20.20 -28.84 -11.24
N GLY A 481 -20.92 -29.52 -10.36
CA GLY A 481 -20.94 -30.98 -10.30
C GLY A 481 -19.53 -31.57 -10.28
N GLY A 482 -19.23 -32.45 -11.25
CA GLY A 482 -17.92 -33.12 -11.35
C GLY A 482 -16.73 -32.20 -11.69
N LEU A 483 -16.96 -30.95 -12.11
CA LEU A 483 -15.89 -29.98 -12.34
C LEU A 483 -15.32 -29.42 -11.02
N LEU A 484 -16.07 -29.54 -9.92
CA LEU A 484 -15.60 -29.20 -8.58
C LEU A 484 -14.89 -30.40 -7.96
N VAL A 485 -13.57 -30.40 -8.01
CA VAL A 485 -12.73 -31.49 -7.51
C VAL A 485 -12.74 -31.49 -5.99
N ASN A 486 -13.10 -32.64 -5.41
CA ASN A 486 -13.17 -32.86 -3.95
C ASN A 486 -14.03 -31.82 -3.20
N GLY A 487 -15.01 -31.21 -3.87
CA GLY A 487 -15.87 -30.18 -3.29
C GLY A 487 -15.16 -28.87 -2.95
N SER A 488 -13.89 -28.70 -3.35
CA SER A 488 -13.01 -27.63 -2.84
C SER A 488 -12.60 -26.63 -3.92
N GLY A 489 -12.29 -27.07 -5.14
CA GLY A 489 -11.78 -26.19 -6.19
C GLY A 489 -11.87 -26.76 -7.59
N VAL A 490 -11.45 -25.98 -8.59
CA VAL A 490 -11.49 -26.32 -10.01
C VAL A 490 -10.08 -26.40 -10.59
N LYS A 491 -9.90 -27.20 -11.64
CA LYS A 491 -8.62 -27.29 -12.37
C LYS A 491 -8.46 -26.19 -13.43
N GLU A 492 -9.56 -25.61 -13.89
CA GLU A 492 -9.57 -24.65 -14.99
C GLU A 492 -10.77 -23.69 -14.88
N PHE A 493 -10.59 -22.42 -15.22
CA PHE A 493 -11.68 -21.44 -15.32
C PHE A 493 -11.36 -20.36 -16.37
N THR A 494 -12.37 -19.59 -16.77
CA THR A 494 -12.25 -18.54 -17.79
C THR A 494 -12.85 -17.22 -17.29
N VAL A 495 -12.16 -16.12 -17.56
CA VAL A 495 -12.63 -14.75 -17.29
C VAL A 495 -12.68 -13.97 -18.61
N THR A 496 -13.80 -13.34 -18.91
CA THR A 496 -14.00 -12.53 -20.13
C THR A 496 -14.65 -11.18 -19.82
N GLY A 497 -14.71 -10.28 -20.81
CA GLY A 497 -15.23 -8.91 -20.63
C GLY A 497 -14.13 -7.84 -20.57
N LEU A 498 -12.91 -8.20 -20.97
CA LEU A 498 -11.75 -7.33 -21.00
C LEU A 498 -11.71 -6.58 -22.34
N ASP A 499 -11.61 -5.26 -22.29
CA ASP A 499 -11.61 -4.37 -23.46
C ASP A 499 -10.36 -3.48 -23.40
N VAL A 500 -9.18 -4.12 -23.50
CA VAL A 500 -7.86 -3.51 -23.26
C VAL A 500 -6.87 -3.93 -24.34
N ASP A 501 -5.87 -3.07 -24.60
CA ASP A 501 -4.84 -3.26 -25.62
C ASP A 501 -4.06 -4.56 -25.38
N PRO A 502 -4.11 -5.55 -26.29
CA PRO A 502 -3.53 -6.88 -26.09
C PRO A 502 -2.00 -6.93 -26.08
N SER A 503 -1.32 -5.82 -26.38
CA SER A 503 0.15 -5.76 -26.45
C SER A 503 0.82 -5.36 -25.13
N ASN A 504 0.07 -4.97 -24.10
CA ASN A 504 0.62 -4.48 -22.84
C ASN A 504 0.41 -5.48 -21.69
N PRO A 505 1.47 -6.13 -21.19
CA PRO A 505 1.31 -7.26 -20.32
C PRO A 505 0.86 -6.94 -18.88
N ALA A 506 0.66 -5.66 -18.53
CA ALA A 506 0.53 -5.19 -17.15
C ALA A 506 -0.82 -4.45 -16.87
N ILE A 507 -1.94 -5.00 -17.31
CA ILE A 507 -3.25 -4.31 -17.21
C ILE A 507 -4.33 -5.15 -16.51
N PHE A 508 -4.16 -6.45 -16.29
CA PHE A 508 -5.19 -7.32 -15.71
C PHE A 508 -4.73 -8.11 -14.46
N PRO A 509 -4.34 -7.46 -13.36
CA PRO A 509 -3.95 -8.15 -12.14
C PRO A 509 -5.14 -8.84 -11.45
N ILE A 510 -5.13 -10.17 -11.27
CA ILE A 510 -6.16 -10.97 -10.58
C ILE A 510 -5.62 -11.65 -9.32
N LYS A 511 -6.41 -11.77 -8.26
CA LYS A 511 -5.99 -12.47 -7.04
C LYS A 511 -6.62 -13.87 -6.93
N LEU A 512 -5.80 -14.91 -6.82
CA LEU A 512 -6.26 -16.32 -6.83
C LEU A 512 -5.85 -17.10 -5.59
N ALA A 513 -6.74 -17.95 -5.10
CA ALA A 513 -6.47 -18.90 -4.02
C ALA A 513 -6.28 -20.33 -4.54
N SER A 514 -5.40 -21.07 -3.86
CA SER A 514 -5.13 -22.49 -4.10
C SER A 514 -5.38 -23.33 -2.85
N ASN A 515 -5.48 -24.65 -3.01
CA ASN A 515 -5.54 -25.60 -1.89
C ASN A 515 -4.16 -26.04 -1.38
N THR A 516 -3.08 -25.48 -1.94
CA THR A 516 -1.67 -25.70 -1.56
C THR A 516 -0.94 -24.37 -1.45
N ASP A 517 0.19 -24.33 -0.73
CA ASP A 517 0.97 -23.10 -0.53
C ASP A 517 1.63 -22.57 -1.82
N LEU A 518 2.08 -23.48 -2.69
CA LEU A 518 2.60 -23.18 -4.03
C LEU A 518 1.68 -23.78 -5.09
N MET A 519 1.57 -23.10 -6.23
CA MET A 519 0.85 -23.59 -7.40
C MET A 519 1.59 -23.25 -8.69
N SER A 520 1.35 -24.02 -9.74
CA SER A 520 1.82 -23.72 -11.09
C SER A 520 0.63 -23.78 -12.03
N PHE A 521 0.50 -22.80 -12.92
CA PHE A 521 -0.61 -22.73 -13.85
C PHE A 521 -0.26 -21.98 -15.12
N ASP A 522 -0.99 -22.33 -16.18
CA ASP A 522 -0.93 -21.68 -17.48
C ASP A 522 -2.06 -20.68 -17.64
N MET A 523 -1.73 -19.64 -18.39
CA MET A 523 -2.67 -18.62 -18.81
C MET A 523 -2.67 -18.48 -20.32
N GLN A 524 -3.86 -18.57 -20.91
CA GLN A 524 -4.03 -18.41 -22.34
C GLN A 524 -4.92 -17.21 -22.65
N ALA A 525 -4.36 -16.26 -23.39
CA ALA A 525 -5.07 -15.11 -23.93
C ALA A 525 -6.15 -15.53 -24.93
N LEU A 526 -7.37 -15.03 -24.75
CA LEU A 526 -8.45 -15.14 -25.71
C LEU A 526 -8.42 -13.90 -26.61
N LEU A 527 -8.25 -14.07 -27.91
CA LEU A 527 -8.27 -12.98 -28.88
C LEU A 527 -9.72 -12.70 -29.33
N ASN A 528 -10.06 -11.43 -29.55
CA ASN A 528 -11.37 -11.07 -30.07
C ASN A 528 -11.54 -11.65 -31.50
N PRO A 529 -12.57 -12.46 -31.79
CA PRO A 529 -12.77 -13.02 -33.13
C PRO A 529 -12.97 -11.96 -34.23
N ASP A 530 -13.37 -10.73 -33.89
CA ASP A 530 -13.61 -9.66 -34.87
C ASP A 530 -12.32 -9.05 -35.48
N THR A 531 -11.14 -9.38 -34.96
CA THR A 531 -9.85 -8.88 -35.50
C THR A 531 -9.13 -9.86 -36.44
N VAL A 532 -9.65 -11.08 -36.62
CA VAL A 532 -8.96 -12.15 -37.40
C VAL A 532 -9.41 -12.20 -38.88
N GLY A 533 -10.40 -11.41 -39.29
CA GLY A 533 -10.93 -11.43 -40.67
C GLY A 533 -10.10 -10.70 -41.74
N GLY A 534 -8.88 -10.25 -41.43
CA GLY A 534 -8.17 -9.25 -42.22
C GLY A 534 -6.90 -9.68 -42.96
N ILE A 535 -6.62 -10.97 -43.17
CA ILE A 535 -5.43 -11.36 -43.96
C ILE A 535 -5.72 -12.60 -44.81
N GLY A 536 -6.14 -12.38 -46.06
CA GLY A 536 -6.36 -13.46 -47.02
C GLY A 536 -6.93 -12.97 -48.36
N GLY A 537 -6.14 -12.25 -49.14
CA GLY A 537 -6.52 -11.84 -50.50
C GLY A 537 -5.31 -11.46 -51.34
N THR A 538 -4.79 -12.41 -52.10
CA THR A 538 -3.78 -12.23 -53.14
C THR A 538 -4.32 -11.34 -54.28
N GLY A 539 -3.43 -10.53 -54.85
CA GLY A 539 -3.76 -9.51 -55.85
C GLY A 539 -4.38 -10.06 -57.14
N GLY A 540 -5.27 -9.25 -57.72
CA GLY A 540 -5.86 -9.47 -59.04
C GLY A 540 -6.66 -8.25 -59.48
N THR A 541 -6.23 -7.63 -60.57
CA THR A 541 -6.79 -6.44 -61.24
C THR A 541 -8.21 -6.67 -61.78
N GLY A 542 -9.09 -5.66 -61.71
CA GLY A 542 -10.35 -5.67 -62.47
C GLY A 542 -11.31 -4.52 -62.16
N THR A 543 -11.54 -3.68 -63.16
CA THR A 543 -12.48 -2.55 -63.26
C THR A 543 -13.96 -2.97 -63.24
N GLY A 544 -14.88 -2.15 -62.70
CA GLY A 544 -16.31 -2.24 -63.03
C GLY A 544 -17.27 -1.61 -62.02
N GLU A 545 -18.20 -0.80 -62.53
CA GLU A 545 -19.18 0.09 -61.88
C GLU A 545 -20.43 -0.60 -61.24
N PRO A 546 -21.39 0.14 -60.62
CA PRO A 546 -22.23 -0.30 -59.51
C PRO A 546 -23.65 -0.77 -59.91
N GLY A 547 -24.32 -1.53 -59.04
CA GLY A 547 -25.71 -1.95 -59.26
C GLY A 547 -26.44 -2.51 -58.02
N THR A 548 -27.31 -1.66 -57.46
CA THR A 548 -28.67 -1.90 -56.94
C THR A 548 -29.15 -3.31 -56.52
N GLY A 549 -29.83 -3.38 -55.35
CA GLY A 549 -31.04 -4.21 -55.20
C GLY A 549 -31.20 -5.00 -53.90
N GLY A 550 -32.09 -4.49 -53.03
CA GLY A 550 -33.16 -5.18 -52.28
C GLY A 550 -33.02 -6.58 -51.63
N PRO A 551 -33.77 -6.84 -50.54
CA PRO A 551 -33.53 -7.96 -49.62
C PRO A 551 -34.16 -9.28 -50.11
N GLY A 552 -33.42 -10.38 -49.96
CA GLY A 552 -33.89 -11.73 -50.29
C GLY A 552 -33.66 -12.69 -49.13
N THR A 553 -34.75 -13.08 -48.49
CA THR A 553 -34.85 -14.21 -47.56
C THR A 553 -34.64 -15.53 -48.30
N GLY A 554 -33.71 -16.37 -47.86
CA GLY A 554 -33.53 -17.72 -48.40
C GLY A 554 -32.76 -18.59 -47.43
N GLY A 555 -33.48 -19.50 -46.75
CA GLY A 555 -32.88 -20.56 -45.96
C GLY A 555 -32.21 -21.59 -46.86
N GLY A 556 -30.98 -21.96 -46.51
CA GLY A 556 -30.24 -23.07 -47.09
C GLY A 556 -29.32 -23.65 -46.02
N SER A 557 -29.57 -24.89 -45.65
CA SER A 557 -28.73 -25.69 -44.76
C SER A 557 -27.44 -26.09 -45.46
N GLU A 558 -26.32 -25.48 -45.08
CA GLU A 558 -24.99 -26.05 -45.31
C GLU A 558 -24.47 -26.70 -44.02
N PRO A 559 -23.90 -27.91 -44.08
CA PRO A 559 -23.31 -28.55 -42.91
C PRO A 559 -22.02 -27.82 -42.52
N VAL A 560 -21.98 -27.31 -41.28
CA VAL A 560 -20.75 -26.78 -40.67
C VAL A 560 -19.73 -27.92 -40.57
N PRO A 561 -18.50 -27.76 -41.10
CA PRO A 561 -17.47 -28.77 -40.95
C PRO A 561 -17.05 -28.86 -39.48
N GLU A 562 -16.97 -30.07 -38.92
CA GLU A 562 -16.49 -30.25 -37.55
C GLU A 562 -15.01 -29.86 -37.43
N PRO A 563 -14.63 -29.02 -36.43
CA PRO A 563 -13.25 -28.63 -36.24
C PRO A 563 -12.45 -29.77 -35.57
N THR A 564 -11.51 -30.34 -36.29
CA THR A 564 -10.63 -31.45 -35.86
C THR A 564 -9.45 -31.01 -34.97
N THR A 565 -9.58 -29.92 -34.20
CA THR A 565 -8.55 -29.50 -33.23
C THR A 565 -9.17 -28.96 -31.95
N ILE A 566 -8.56 -29.33 -30.80
CA ILE A 566 -8.97 -28.97 -29.43
C ILE A 566 -9.11 -27.43 -29.24
N LEU A 567 -8.41 -26.62 -30.05
CA LEU A 567 -8.55 -25.15 -30.07
C LEU A 567 -9.94 -24.67 -30.56
N GLY A 568 -10.59 -25.41 -31.47
CA GLY A 568 -11.91 -25.06 -31.99
C GLY A 568 -13.03 -25.26 -30.97
N THR A 569 -12.90 -26.22 -30.06
CA THR A 569 -13.95 -26.54 -29.08
C THR A 569 -14.02 -25.48 -27.96
N LEU A 570 -12.88 -24.91 -27.57
CA LEU A 570 -12.78 -23.95 -26.45
C LEU A 570 -13.26 -22.53 -26.80
N LEU A 571 -12.92 -22.03 -28.00
CA LEU A 571 -13.35 -20.70 -28.44
C LEU A 571 -14.88 -20.63 -28.64
N PHE A 572 -15.47 -21.76 -29.07
CA PHE A 572 -16.92 -21.86 -29.28
C PHE A 572 -17.70 -22.16 -27.99
N GLY A 573 -17.13 -22.82 -26.97
CA GLY A 573 -17.84 -23.18 -25.73
C GLY A 573 -18.39 -21.99 -24.95
N ALA A 574 -17.55 -21.01 -24.63
CA ALA A 574 -17.95 -19.81 -23.86
C ALA A 574 -18.87 -18.88 -24.67
N ILE A 575 -18.60 -18.70 -25.97
CA ILE A 575 -19.44 -17.92 -26.87
C ILE A 575 -20.80 -18.60 -27.07
N ALA A 576 -20.82 -19.93 -27.27
CA ALA A 576 -22.06 -20.71 -27.37
C ALA A 576 -22.84 -20.73 -26.05
N ALA A 577 -22.19 -20.76 -24.90
CA ALA A 577 -22.82 -20.64 -23.59
C ALA A 577 -23.49 -19.28 -23.40
N LYS A 578 -22.81 -18.18 -23.78
CA LYS A 578 -23.36 -16.81 -23.76
C LYS A 578 -24.54 -16.66 -24.72
N ILE A 579 -24.44 -17.21 -25.94
CA ILE A 579 -25.53 -17.20 -26.94
C ILE A 579 -26.72 -18.07 -26.46
N LYS A 580 -26.48 -19.26 -25.89
CA LYS A 580 -27.53 -20.10 -25.30
C LYS A 580 -28.24 -19.40 -24.15
N TRP A 581 -27.49 -18.71 -23.29
CA TRP A 581 -28.04 -17.98 -22.16
C TRP A 581 -28.85 -16.75 -22.59
N GLN A 582 -28.35 -15.97 -23.55
CA GLN A 582 -29.10 -14.86 -24.15
C GLN A 582 -30.39 -15.35 -24.84
N ARG A 583 -30.36 -16.50 -25.53
CA ARG A 583 -31.55 -17.13 -26.11
C ARG A 583 -32.53 -17.61 -25.04
N ALA A 584 -32.04 -18.19 -23.94
CA ALA A 584 -32.88 -18.62 -22.83
C ALA A 584 -33.53 -17.44 -22.09
N LEU A 585 -32.82 -16.32 -21.93
CA LEU A 585 -33.38 -15.08 -21.39
C LEU A 585 -34.42 -14.46 -22.32
N ALA A 586 -34.16 -14.44 -23.63
CA ALA A 586 -35.12 -13.95 -24.63
C ALA A 586 -36.39 -14.81 -24.66
N GLN A 587 -36.27 -16.13 -24.54
CA GLN A 587 -37.43 -17.04 -24.43
C GLN A 587 -38.20 -16.87 -23.12
N LYS A 588 -37.53 -16.51 -22.02
CA LYS A 588 -38.16 -16.26 -20.72
C LYS A 588 -38.80 -14.88 -20.61
N ALA A 589 -38.42 -13.93 -21.48
CA ALA A 589 -39.05 -12.61 -21.61
C ALA A 589 -40.18 -12.59 -22.65
N ALA A 590 -40.28 -13.62 -23.51
CA ALA A 590 -41.32 -13.77 -24.54
C ALA A 590 -42.49 -14.66 -24.10
N ASN A 591 -42.37 -15.33 -22.96
CA ASN A 591 -43.45 -16.04 -22.23
C ASN A 591 -43.79 -15.25 -20.98
#